data_AF-A0A956CUU7-F1
#
_entry.id   AF-A0A956CUU7-F1
#
_cell.length_a   1.000
_cell.length_b   1.000
_cell.length_c   1.000
_cell.angle_alpha   90.00
_cell.angle_beta   90.00
_cell.angle_gamma   90.00
#
_symmetry.space_group_name_H-M   'P 1'
#
loop_
_entity.id
_entity.type
_entity.pdbx_description
1 polymer ?
#
loop_
_entity_poly.entity_id
_entity_poly.type
_entity_poly.pdbx_seq_one_letter_code
_entity_poly.pdbx_strand_id
1 'polypeptide(L)'
;MSDGEKLQRRYDELVAGFVAPLVTGGTVLIEQPHAPGAIGYYEHANTGDANANSIIYDALHRHAASIAPVRSVPWPDRDLLLIAMAEVNLVHITDPALERVFARGARKKVVGWIDEIIAAIAPPNTRADALSRHAMLDPFPALRRKDIVAKSWAYTYRFIGRPTGSSLLSRPLFGKFPKEQSTLKDVVSLLAQLDAVSGLGTERRLRELLARSPVTELVRLDLCDSFRFGLATLSVLSDDALRGGIAREIVSRGEWKAAPRLGRALGDPLLAHAPPAHLYFALALCFEVQMTATLDVPGPALPEKLDLSDPDTARYAAVLPAFFEDETMIDEVRAFDDSDRGVLQERCARLAGALPEGILQQIAPLVRRCERPLAARTKNRPEVRP
;
A
#
# COMPACT_ATOMS: atom_id res chain seq x y z
N MET A 1 27.45 -25.27 -11.53
CA MET A 1 26.80 -24.41 -10.53
C MET A 1 25.92 -25.29 -9.64
N SER A 2 26.25 -25.38 -8.35
CA SER A 2 25.49 -26.15 -7.37
C SER A 2 24.10 -25.53 -7.16
N ASP A 3 23.16 -26.28 -6.56
CA ASP A 3 21.83 -25.74 -6.28
C ASP A 3 21.86 -24.61 -5.24
N GLY A 4 22.81 -24.66 -4.29
CA GLY A 4 23.06 -23.57 -3.34
C GLY A 4 23.55 -22.29 -4.01
N GLU A 5 24.48 -22.40 -4.97
CA GLU A 5 24.96 -21.24 -5.74
C GLU A 5 23.85 -20.59 -6.57
N LYS A 6 22.92 -21.38 -7.12
CA LYS A 6 21.76 -20.86 -7.84
C LYS A 6 20.81 -20.11 -6.90
N LEU A 7 20.56 -20.65 -5.70
CA LEU A 7 19.71 -20.01 -4.69
C LEU A 7 20.34 -18.73 -4.15
N GLN A 8 21.65 -18.73 -3.90
CA GLN A 8 22.40 -17.55 -3.51
C GLN A 8 22.30 -16.44 -4.57
N ARG A 9 22.55 -16.77 -5.84
CA ARG A 9 22.41 -15.81 -6.94
C ARG A 9 21.00 -15.22 -7.01
N ARG A 10 19.96 -16.04 -6.84
CA ARG A 10 18.56 -15.55 -6.80
C ARG A 10 18.28 -14.66 -5.60
N TYR A 11 18.88 -14.95 -4.45
CA TYR A 11 18.79 -14.08 -3.28
C TYR A 11 19.45 -12.73 -3.54
N ASP A 12 20.65 -12.72 -4.13
CA ASP A 12 21.35 -11.49 -4.51
C ASP A 12 20.56 -10.67 -5.53
N GLU A 13 19.96 -11.32 -6.54
CA GLU A 13 19.07 -10.68 -7.50
C GLU A 13 17.83 -10.07 -6.83
N LEU A 14 17.22 -10.75 -5.86
CA LEU A 14 16.10 -10.23 -5.08
C LEU A 14 16.51 -8.99 -4.27
N VAL A 15 17.58 -9.10 -3.48
CA VAL A 15 17.98 -8.07 -2.51
C VAL A 15 18.61 -6.87 -3.21
N ALA A 16 19.71 -7.08 -3.95
CA ALA A 16 20.46 -5.99 -4.57
C ALA A 16 19.84 -5.55 -5.91
N GLY A 17 19.27 -6.49 -6.68
CA GLY A 17 18.71 -6.22 -7.99
C GLY A 17 17.28 -5.65 -7.95
N PHE A 18 16.48 -5.98 -6.94
CA PHE A 18 15.08 -5.58 -6.86
C PHE A 18 14.76 -4.74 -5.63
N VAL A 19 14.97 -5.25 -4.42
CA VAL A 19 14.53 -4.58 -3.18
C VAL A 19 15.25 -3.26 -2.95
N ALA A 20 16.60 -3.26 -3.00
CA ALA A 20 17.38 -2.05 -2.81
C ALA A 20 16.94 -0.91 -3.76
N PRO A 21 16.90 -1.09 -5.10
CA PRO A 21 16.42 -0.04 -5.99
C PRO A 21 14.93 0.27 -5.80
N LEU A 22 14.08 -0.70 -5.44
CA LEU A 22 12.66 -0.42 -5.20
C LEU A 22 12.48 0.62 -4.08
N VAL A 23 13.12 0.40 -2.93
CA VAL A 23 12.94 1.26 -1.75
C VAL A 23 13.73 2.57 -1.82
N THR A 24 14.76 2.65 -2.67
CA THR A 24 15.54 3.88 -2.89
C THR A 24 15.14 4.67 -4.13
N GLY A 25 14.18 4.20 -4.94
CA GLY A 25 13.74 4.87 -6.16
C GLY A 25 14.64 4.68 -7.39
N GLY A 26 15.37 3.57 -7.46
CA GLY A 26 16.25 3.16 -8.56
C GLY A 26 15.58 2.29 -9.62
N THR A 27 16.40 1.75 -10.54
CA THR A 27 15.93 0.79 -11.55
C THR A 27 15.98 -0.63 -11.00
N VAL A 28 14.82 -1.29 -10.94
CA VAL A 28 14.73 -2.69 -10.53
C VAL A 28 15.07 -3.64 -11.68
N LEU A 29 15.70 -4.76 -11.37
CA LEU A 29 16.04 -5.84 -12.29
C LEU A 29 15.27 -7.11 -11.91
N ILE A 30 14.67 -7.74 -12.92
CA ILE A 30 13.90 -8.97 -12.73
C ILE A 30 14.38 -9.99 -13.77
N GLU A 31 15.09 -11.00 -13.29
CA GLU A 31 15.58 -12.09 -14.15
C GLU A 31 14.66 -13.30 -14.09
N GLN A 32 14.32 -13.78 -12.89
CA GLN A 32 13.57 -15.02 -12.68
C GLN A 32 12.51 -14.86 -11.58
N PRO A 33 11.43 -15.66 -11.65
CA PRO A 33 10.46 -15.74 -10.56
C PRO A 33 11.04 -16.57 -9.40
N HIS A 34 10.62 -16.24 -8.18
CA HIS A 34 11.02 -16.94 -6.96
C HIS A 34 9.95 -17.96 -6.55
N ALA A 35 10.36 -19.22 -6.39
CA ALA A 35 9.47 -20.28 -5.91
C ALA A 35 9.29 -20.17 -4.39
N PRO A 36 8.13 -20.58 -3.83
CA PRO A 36 7.84 -20.47 -2.39
C PRO A 36 8.87 -21.20 -1.53
N GLY A 37 9.32 -22.38 -1.97
CA GLY A 37 10.33 -23.18 -1.27
C GLY A 37 11.72 -22.53 -1.15
N ALA A 38 11.99 -21.42 -1.84
CA ALA A 38 13.25 -20.68 -1.69
C ALA A 38 13.36 -19.93 -0.36
N ILE A 39 12.23 -19.66 0.31
CA ILE A 39 12.22 -18.85 1.54
C ILE A 39 13.10 -19.43 2.65
N GLY A 40 13.09 -20.75 2.84
CA GLY A 40 13.90 -21.40 3.86
C GLY A 40 15.41 -21.28 3.63
N TYR A 41 15.85 -20.97 2.40
CA TYR A 41 17.24 -20.58 2.15
C TYR A 41 17.44 -19.07 2.41
N TYR A 42 16.53 -18.22 1.93
CA TYR A 42 16.66 -16.76 2.03
C TYR A 42 16.67 -16.25 3.49
N GLU A 43 15.97 -16.91 4.40
CA GLU A 43 15.96 -16.61 5.84
C GLU A 43 17.36 -16.65 6.48
N HIS A 44 18.28 -17.42 5.89
CA HIS A 44 19.63 -17.63 6.41
C HIS A 44 20.72 -17.12 5.45
N ALA A 45 20.32 -16.58 4.31
CA ALA A 45 21.24 -16.06 3.31
C ALA A 45 21.71 -14.65 3.69
N ASN A 46 22.92 -14.32 3.24
CA ASN A 46 23.42 -12.95 3.24
C ASN A 46 23.76 -12.56 1.82
N THR A 47 23.56 -11.30 1.49
CA THR A 47 23.81 -10.83 0.13
C THR A 47 25.31 -10.62 -0.07
N GLY A 48 25.79 -10.94 -1.27
CA GLY A 48 27.17 -10.66 -1.66
C GLY A 48 27.46 -9.16 -1.80
N ASP A 49 26.44 -8.30 -1.90
CA ASP A 49 26.60 -6.85 -1.88
C ASP A 49 26.71 -6.34 -0.43
N ALA A 50 27.92 -5.94 -0.04
CA ALA A 50 28.22 -5.48 1.30
C ALA A 50 27.35 -4.29 1.79
N ASN A 51 26.79 -3.49 0.87
CA ASN A 51 26.03 -2.29 1.22
C ASN A 51 24.51 -2.46 1.10
N ALA A 52 24.03 -3.44 0.34
CA ALA A 52 22.60 -3.56 0.02
C ALA A 52 21.72 -3.63 1.28
N ASN A 53 22.10 -4.44 2.27
CA ASN A 53 21.34 -4.56 3.52
C ASN A 53 21.26 -3.24 4.31
N SER A 54 22.37 -2.48 4.39
CA SER A 54 22.38 -1.19 5.08
C SER A 54 21.50 -0.15 4.37
N ILE A 55 21.60 -0.08 3.05
CA ILE A 55 20.82 0.85 2.24
C ILE A 55 19.32 0.54 2.34
N ILE A 56 18.95 -0.74 2.27
CA ILE A 56 17.55 -1.18 2.43
C ILE A 56 17.06 -0.83 3.84
N TYR A 57 17.83 -1.15 4.88
CA TYR A 57 17.49 -0.82 6.25
C TYR A 57 17.21 0.68 6.42
N ASP A 58 18.11 1.54 5.94
CA ASP A 58 17.98 2.99 6.07
C ASP A 58 16.77 3.53 5.30
N ALA A 59 16.51 3.00 4.10
CA ALA A 59 15.37 3.39 3.29
C ALA A 59 14.04 2.97 3.93
N LEU A 60 13.94 1.71 4.39
CA LEU A 60 12.77 1.20 5.09
C LEU A 60 12.54 1.99 6.38
N HIS A 61 13.58 2.25 7.16
CA HIS A 61 13.47 3.03 8.39
C HIS A 61 13.00 4.46 8.12
N ARG A 62 13.55 5.14 7.12
CA ARG A 62 13.16 6.51 6.76
C ARG A 62 11.69 6.59 6.33
N HIS A 63 11.25 5.65 5.51
CA HIS A 63 9.86 5.60 5.06
C HIS A 63 8.92 5.20 6.21
N ALA A 64 9.28 4.21 7.02
CA ALA A 64 8.50 3.84 8.20
C ALA A 64 8.33 5.02 9.17
N ALA A 65 9.42 5.76 9.43
CA ALA A 65 9.45 6.90 10.33
C ALA A 65 8.65 8.12 9.81
N SER A 66 8.34 8.21 8.51
CA SER A 66 7.51 9.29 7.98
C SER A 66 6.03 9.13 8.35
N ILE A 67 5.58 7.90 8.65
CA ILE A 67 4.23 7.63 9.15
C ILE A 67 4.20 7.81 10.66
N ALA A 68 5.02 7.05 11.40
CA ALA A 68 5.04 7.09 12.85
C ALA A 68 6.44 6.80 13.42
N PRO A 69 6.77 7.27 14.64
CA PRO A 69 8.06 7.01 15.26
C PRO A 69 8.32 5.50 15.42
N VAL A 70 9.46 5.06 14.90
CA VAL A 70 9.97 3.70 14.97
C VAL A 70 11.45 3.76 15.34
N ARG A 71 11.91 2.80 16.15
CA ARG A 71 13.32 2.72 16.58
C ARG A 71 14.20 1.94 15.59
N SER A 72 13.62 0.90 14.98
CA SER A 72 14.30 -0.02 14.08
C SER A 72 13.29 -0.73 13.18
N VAL A 73 13.74 -1.21 12.03
CA VAL A 73 12.95 -2.03 11.11
C VAL A 73 13.51 -3.46 11.09
N PRO A 74 12.67 -4.51 11.02
CA PRO A 74 13.13 -5.88 11.02
C PRO A 74 13.58 -6.26 9.61
N TRP A 75 14.77 -5.82 9.19
CA TRP A 75 15.37 -6.20 7.91
C TRP A 75 16.69 -6.97 8.09
N PRO A 76 16.90 -8.09 7.39
CA PRO A 76 15.90 -8.86 6.64
C PRO A 76 14.98 -9.65 7.60
N ASP A 77 13.69 -9.67 7.30
CA ASP A 77 12.70 -10.54 7.96
C ASP A 77 12.03 -11.45 6.93
N ARG A 78 11.61 -12.63 7.37
CA ARG A 78 10.94 -13.64 6.55
C ARG A 78 9.77 -13.07 5.76
N ASP A 79 8.86 -12.35 6.41
CA ASP A 79 7.63 -11.88 5.77
C ASP A 79 7.92 -10.73 4.81
N LEU A 80 8.94 -9.89 5.09
CA LEU A 80 9.41 -8.89 4.12
C LEU A 80 10.06 -9.54 2.89
N LEU A 81 10.79 -10.63 3.06
CA LEU A 81 11.34 -11.40 1.94
C LEU A 81 10.22 -12.04 1.11
N LEU A 82 9.19 -12.59 1.74
CA LEU A 82 8.01 -13.12 1.04
C LEU A 82 7.26 -12.03 0.27
N ILE A 83 7.09 -10.84 0.85
CA ILE A 83 6.52 -9.67 0.15
C ILE A 83 7.35 -9.37 -1.10
N ALA A 84 8.67 -9.21 -0.96
CA ALA A 84 9.54 -8.92 -2.09
C ALA A 84 9.49 -10.01 -3.17
N MET A 85 9.45 -11.29 -2.78
CA MET A 85 9.27 -12.41 -3.72
C MET A 85 7.95 -12.31 -4.49
N ALA A 86 6.86 -11.96 -3.81
CA ALA A 86 5.55 -11.79 -4.44
C ALA A 86 5.54 -10.59 -5.41
N GLU A 87 6.15 -9.47 -5.03
CA GLU A 87 6.31 -8.28 -5.88
C GLU A 87 7.09 -8.60 -7.17
N VAL A 88 8.24 -9.25 -7.05
CA VAL A 88 9.03 -9.71 -8.20
C VAL A 88 8.20 -10.62 -9.09
N ASN A 89 7.50 -11.60 -8.51
CA ASN A 89 6.69 -12.54 -9.26
C ASN A 89 5.52 -11.86 -9.99
N LEU A 90 4.85 -10.89 -9.35
CA LEU A 90 3.77 -10.10 -9.97
C LEU A 90 4.29 -9.28 -11.15
N VAL A 91 5.47 -8.66 -11.05
CA VAL A 91 6.03 -7.94 -12.20
C VAL A 91 6.52 -8.91 -13.28
N HIS A 92 7.13 -10.03 -12.89
CA HIS A 92 7.67 -11.03 -13.81
C HIS A 92 6.59 -11.61 -14.75
N ILE A 93 5.39 -11.89 -14.25
CA ILE A 93 4.30 -12.44 -15.09
C ILE A 93 3.83 -11.47 -16.18
N THR A 94 4.14 -10.17 -16.07
CA THR A 94 3.85 -9.17 -17.11
C THR A 94 4.85 -9.18 -18.27
N ASP A 95 5.93 -9.97 -18.20
CA ASP A 95 6.90 -10.10 -19.29
C ASP A 95 6.24 -10.79 -20.52
N PRO A 96 6.22 -10.13 -21.71
CA PRO A 96 5.70 -10.74 -22.93
C PRO A 96 6.49 -11.97 -23.41
N ALA A 97 7.73 -12.16 -22.95
CA ALA A 97 8.50 -13.37 -23.27
C ALA A 97 7.79 -14.64 -22.80
N LEU A 98 6.92 -14.55 -21.78
CA LEU A 98 6.12 -15.65 -21.26
C LEU A 98 4.92 -16.02 -22.15
N GLU A 99 4.64 -15.27 -23.23
CA GLU A 99 3.59 -15.60 -24.21
C GLU A 99 4.09 -16.54 -25.31
N ARG A 100 5.40 -16.74 -25.41
CA ARG A 100 5.99 -17.59 -26.45
C ARG A 100 5.50 -19.04 -26.28
N VAL A 101 5.37 -19.75 -27.40
CA VAL A 101 4.81 -21.12 -27.46
C VAL A 101 5.50 -22.09 -26.48
N PHE A 102 6.80 -21.92 -26.24
CA PHE A 102 7.58 -22.75 -25.32
C PHE A 102 7.45 -22.37 -23.84
N ALA A 103 6.76 -21.27 -23.51
CA ALA A 103 6.50 -20.80 -22.14
C ALA A 103 5.05 -21.09 -21.68
N ARG A 104 4.29 -21.90 -22.45
CA ARG A 104 2.91 -22.28 -22.11
C ARG A 104 2.83 -22.85 -20.70
N GLY A 105 2.00 -22.24 -19.85
CA GLY A 105 1.78 -22.66 -18.46
C GLY A 105 2.71 -22.01 -17.43
N ALA A 106 3.80 -21.34 -17.85
CA ALA A 106 4.72 -20.67 -16.93
C ALA A 106 4.03 -19.61 -16.07
N ARG A 107 3.17 -18.77 -16.68
CA ARG A 107 2.36 -17.77 -15.95
C ARG A 107 1.47 -18.43 -14.90
N LYS A 108 0.75 -19.50 -15.24
CA LYS A 108 -0.12 -20.23 -14.28
C LYS A 108 0.67 -20.78 -13.10
N LYS A 109 1.87 -21.31 -13.35
CA LYS A 109 2.75 -21.82 -12.30
C LYS A 109 3.21 -20.70 -11.35
N VAL A 110 3.70 -19.58 -11.90
CA VAL A 110 4.15 -18.43 -11.09
C VAL A 110 2.97 -17.80 -10.34
N VAL A 111 1.78 -17.79 -10.94
CA VAL A 111 0.54 -17.38 -10.28
C VAL A 111 0.23 -18.25 -9.06
N GLY A 112 0.37 -19.57 -9.16
CA GLY A 112 0.24 -20.46 -7.99
C GLY A 112 1.29 -20.18 -6.91
N TRP A 113 2.53 -19.87 -7.31
CA TRP A 113 3.57 -19.44 -6.36
C TRP A 113 3.24 -18.14 -5.65
N ILE A 114 2.66 -17.16 -6.35
CA ILE A 114 2.20 -15.90 -5.75
C ILE A 114 1.14 -16.21 -4.68
N ASP A 115 0.16 -17.07 -4.99
CA ASP A 115 -0.89 -17.44 -4.04
C ASP A 115 -0.30 -18.12 -2.78
N GLU A 116 0.62 -19.08 -2.96
CA GLU A 116 1.30 -19.76 -1.85
C GLU A 116 2.14 -18.79 -1.00
N ILE A 117 2.88 -17.87 -1.63
CA ILE A 117 3.69 -16.86 -0.94
C ILE A 117 2.80 -15.91 -0.15
N ILE A 118 1.74 -15.36 -0.78
CA ILE A 118 0.81 -14.44 -0.12
C ILE A 118 0.13 -15.12 1.07
N ALA A 119 -0.26 -16.40 0.94
CA ALA A 119 -0.86 -17.16 2.03
C ALA A 119 0.11 -17.41 3.19
N ALA A 120 1.42 -17.46 2.94
CA ALA A 120 2.45 -17.71 3.94
C ALA A 120 2.89 -16.46 4.73
N ILE A 121 2.44 -15.26 4.34
CA ILE A 121 2.72 -14.00 5.05
C ILE A 121 1.77 -13.89 6.26
N ALA A 122 2.31 -13.88 7.47
CA ALA A 122 1.52 -13.73 8.69
C ALA A 122 1.01 -12.29 8.84
N PRO A 123 -0.03 -12.00 9.63
CA PRO A 123 -0.38 -10.63 10.01
C PRO A 123 0.76 -9.94 10.77
N PRO A 124 0.93 -8.61 10.67
CA PRO A 124 1.99 -7.92 11.39
C PRO A 124 1.76 -7.97 12.90
N ASN A 125 2.83 -8.23 13.66
CA ASN A 125 2.73 -8.43 15.12
C ASN A 125 3.18 -7.21 15.94
N THR A 126 3.91 -6.28 15.32
CA THR A 126 4.45 -5.09 15.97
C THR A 126 4.29 -3.85 15.10
N ARG A 127 4.40 -2.65 15.70
CA ARG A 127 4.45 -1.39 14.97
C ARG A 127 5.56 -1.38 13.92
N ALA A 128 6.76 -1.79 14.29
CA ALA A 128 7.92 -1.82 13.40
C ALA A 128 7.68 -2.73 12.20
N ASP A 129 7.10 -3.90 12.42
CA ASP A 129 6.71 -4.85 11.38
C ASP A 129 5.66 -4.25 10.43
N ALA A 130 4.56 -3.71 10.95
CA ALA A 130 3.51 -3.07 10.15
C ALA A 130 4.05 -1.92 9.27
N LEU A 131 4.90 -1.06 9.83
CA LEU A 131 5.51 0.06 9.09
C LEU A 131 6.55 -0.39 8.07
N SER A 132 7.30 -1.45 8.34
CA SER A 132 8.33 -1.94 7.41
C SER A 132 7.70 -2.62 6.20
N ARG A 133 6.59 -3.33 6.39
CA ARG A 133 5.78 -3.86 5.29
C ARG A 133 5.21 -2.74 4.44
N HIS A 134 4.77 -1.65 5.08
CA HIS A 134 4.33 -0.47 4.35
C HIS A 134 5.43 0.16 3.51
N ALA A 135 6.59 0.39 4.13
CA ALA A 135 7.75 0.94 3.45
C ALA A 135 8.23 0.09 2.25
N MET A 136 8.04 -1.23 2.30
CA MET A 136 8.31 -2.14 1.19
C MET A 136 7.24 -2.03 0.08
N LEU A 137 5.96 -2.08 0.45
CA LEU A 137 4.84 -2.19 -0.49
C LEU A 137 4.40 -0.86 -1.12
N ASP A 138 4.55 0.27 -0.44
CA ASP A 138 4.03 1.55 -0.96
C ASP A 138 4.71 2.01 -2.27
N PRO A 139 6.03 1.86 -2.45
CA PRO A 139 6.70 2.18 -3.72
C PRO A 139 6.27 1.26 -4.88
N PHE A 140 5.83 0.03 -4.61
CA PHE A 140 5.64 -1.00 -5.62
C PHE A 140 4.67 -0.62 -6.75
N PRO A 141 3.45 -0.09 -6.50
CA PRO A 141 2.55 0.25 -7.59
C PRO A 141 3.02 1.45 -8.43
N ALA A 142 4.01 2.22 -7.95
CA ALA A 142 4.62 3.31 -8.71
C ALA A 142 5.69 2.83 -9.72
N LEU A 143 6.04 1.53 -9.72
CA LEU A 143 6.95 0.95 -10.69
C LEU A 143 6.43 1.15 -12.12
N ARG A 144 7.36 1.47 -13.02
CA ARG A 144 7.09 1.67 -14.45
C ARG A 144 8.02 0.83 -15.29
N ARG A 145 7.46 0.12 -16.27
CA ARG A 145 8.24 -0.57 -17.29
C ARG A 145 8.52 0.39 -18.45
N LYS A 146 9.79 0.49 -18.84
CA LYS A 146 10.22 1.22 -20.03
C LYS A 146 10.26 0.28 -21.23
N ASP A 147 9.42 0.55 -22.22
CA ASP A 147 9.35 -0.18 -23.48
C ASP A 147 9.90 0.70 -24.60
N ILE A 148 10.90 0.21 -25.33
CA ILE A 148 11.54 0.92 -26.44
C ILE A 148 11.29 0.15 -27.74
N VAL A 149 10.76 0.84 -28.75
CA VAL A 149 10.60 0.31 -30.10
C VAL A 149 11.45 1.11 -31.06
N ALA A 150 12.42 0.45 -31.69
CA ALA A 150 13.30 1.04 -32.69
C ALA A 150 12.95 0.48 -34.07
N LYS A 151 12.59 1.38 -35.01
CA LYS A 151 12.19 1.01 -36.38
C LYS A 151 13.19 1.54 -37.40
N SER A 152 13.59 0.67 -38.32
CA SER A 152 14.36 0.96 -39.53
C SER A 152 13.55 0.49 -40.74
N TRP A 153 13.97 0.83 -41.96
CA TRP A 153 13.29 0.43 -43.20
C TRP A 153 13.17 -1.09 -43.37
N ALA A 154 14.13 -1.85 -42.83
CA ALA A 154 14.18 -3.31 -42.93
C ALA A 154 13.73 -4.06 -41.66
N TYR A 155 13.81 -3.42 -40.48
CA TYR A 155 13.70 -4.12 -39.19
C TYR A 155 12.93 -3.32 -38.14
N THR A 156 12.22 -4.04 -37.26
CA THR A 156 11.64 -3.49 -36.03
C THR A 156 12.21 -4.26 -34.84
N TYR A 157 12.92 -3.55 -33.95
CA TYR A 157 13.41 -4.09 -32.69
C TYR A 157 12.53 -3.62 -31.53
N ARG A 158 12.18 -4.53 -30.63
CA ARG A 158 11.37 -4.24 -29.44
C ARG A 158 12.16 -4.64 -28.20
N PHE A 159 12.48 -3.66 -27.37
CA PHE A 159 13.10 -3.83 -26.06
C PHE A 159 12.03 -3.55 -25.01
N ILE A 160 11.27 -4.58 -24.64
CA ILE A 160 10.15 -4.47 -23.70
C ILE A 160 10.68 -4.71 -22.29
N GLY A 161 10.81 -3.66 -21.48
CA GLY A 161 11.41 -3.76 -20.14
C GLY A 161 12.87 -4.22 -20.13
N ARG A 162 13.59 -4.09 -21.25
CA ARG A 162 15.00 -4.51 -21.38
C ARG A 162 15.89 -3.32 -21.74
N PRO A 163 17.14 -3.27 -21.27
CA PRO A 163 18.07 -2.24 -21.70
C PRO A 163 18.30 -2.34 -23.21
N THR A 164 18.43 -1.19 -23.88
CA THR A 164 18.89 -1.15 -25.27
C THR A 164 20.37 -1.49 -25.29
N GLY A 165 20.73 -2.64 -25.86
CA GLY A 165 22.13 -2.96 -26.12
C GLY A 165 22.70 -1.90 -27.05
N SER A 166 23.57 -1.01 -26.54
CA SER A 166 24.10 0.14 -27.28
C SER A 166 24.70 -0.27 -28.63
N SER A 167 25.37 -1.42 -28.67
CA SER A 167 26.03 -1.95 -29.86
C SER A 167 25.08 -2.38 -30.99
N LEU A 168 23.83 -2.71 -30.70
CA LEU A 168 22.88 -3.15 -31.74
C LEU A 168 22.28 -1.96 -32.49
N LEU A 169 21.94 -0.89 -31.76
CA LEU A 169 21.38 0.34 -32.33
C LEU A 169 22.45 1.27 -32.93
N SER A 170 23.71 1.13 -32.52
CA SER A 170 24.85 1.92 -33.02
C SER A 170 25.60 1.27 -34.20
N ARG A 171 25.20 0.09 -34.67
CA ARG A 171 25.90 -0.64 -35.74
C ARG A 171 25.68 0.03 -37.11
N PRO A 172 26.75 0.36 -37.87
CA PRO A 172 26.64 1.09 -39.12
C PRO A 172 25.85 0.35 -40.22
N LEU A 173 25.79 -0.98 -40.19
CA LEU A 173 25.02 -1.81 -41.14
C LEU A 173 23.49 -1.62 -41.06
N PHE A 174 22.95 -1.10 -39.95
CA PHE A 174 21.50 -1.02 -39.72
C PHE A 174 20.92 0.39 -39.92
N GLY A 175 21.76 1.37 -40.29
CA GLY A 175 21.40 2.78 -40.42
C GLY A 175 21.08 3.45 -39.08
N LYS A 176 20.93 4.77 -39.08
CA LYS A 176 20.40 5.49 -37.90
C LYS A 176 18.91 5.12 -37.75
N PHE A 177 18.51 4.61 -36.58
CA PHE A 177 17.09 4.38 -36.25
C PHE A 177 16.41 5.75 -36.05
N PRO A 178 15.61 6.26 -37.00
CA PRO A 178 15.16 7.65 -36.98
C PRO A 178 13.97 7.88 -36.03
N LYS A 179 13.35 6.80 -35.52
CA LYS A 179 12.19 6.85 -34.62
C LYS A 179 12.37 5.85 -33.49
N GLU A 180 12.98 6.29 -32.41
CA GLU A 180 12.91 5.60 -31.12
C GLU A 180 11.63 6.06 -30.41
N GLN A 181 10.69 5.16 -30.24
CA GLN A 181 9.51 5.40 -29.41
C GLN A 181 9.75 4.76 -28.04
N SER A 182 9.97 5.59 -27.03
CA SER A 182 10.01 5.16 -25.63
C SER A 182 8.64 5.37 -25.01
N THR A 183 8.10 4.32 -24.39
CA THR A 183 6.85 4.37 -23.66
C THR A 183 7.07 3.87 -22.24
N LEU A 184 6.49 4.55 -21.27
CA LEU A 184 6.46 4.11 -19.88
C LEU A 184 5.08 3.52 -19.59
N LYS A 185 5.04 2.35 -18.98
CA LYS A 185 3.80 1.67 -18.59
C LYS A 185 3.83 1.38 -17.10
N ASP A 186 2.82 1.88 -16.37
CA ASP A 186 2.68 1.62 -14.94
C ASP A 186 2.42 0.13 -14.69
N VAL A 187 3.02 -0.43 -13.63
CA VAL A 187 2.86 -1.86 -13.28
C VAL A 187 1.39 -2.21 -13.03
N VAL A 188 0.64 -1.34 -12.34
CA VAL A 188 -0.80 -1.54 -12.11
C VAL A 188 -1.56 -1.70 -13.44
N SER A 189 -1.28 -0.84 -14.41
CA SER A 189 -1.90 -0.93 -15.74
C SER A 189 -1.48 -2.18 -16.51
N LEU A 190 -0.24 -2.65 -16.33
CA LEU A 190 0.23 -3.90 -16.95
C LEU A 190 -0.49 -5.12 -16.37
N LEU A 191 -0.73 -5.15 -15.05
CA LEU A 191 -1.47 -6.22 -14.39
C LEU A 191 -2.93 -6.24 -14.86
N ALA A 192 -3.60 -5.07 -14.87
CA ALA A 192 -4.97 -4.95 -15.39
C ALA A 192 -5.09 -5.40 -16.86
N GLN A 193 -4.12 -5.01 -17.72
CA GLN A 193 -4.06 -5.48 -19.11
C GLN A 193 -3.88 -7.01 -19.21
N LEU A 194 -3.02 -7.59 -18.36
CA LEU A 194 -2.81 -9.02 -18.33
C LEU A 194 -4.08 -9.76 -17.89
N ASP A 195 -4.81 -9.23 -16.90
CA ASP A 195 -6.08 -9.80 -16.46
C ASP A 195 -7.15 -9.76 -17.53
N ALA A 196 -7.31 -8.64 -18.23
CA ALA A 196 -8.26 -8.51 -19.32
C ALA A 196 -8.02 -9.54 -20.45
N VAL A 197 -6.75 -9.91 -20.71
CA VAL A 197 -6.39 -10.84 -21.79
C VAL A 197 -6.40 -12.29 -21.34
N SER A 198 -5.98 -12.58 -20.11
CA SER A 198 -5.66 -13.95 -19.68
C SER A 198 -6.53 -14.48 -18.54
N GLY A 199 -7.30 -13.62 -17.88
CA GLY A 199 -8.15 -13.99 -16.73
C GLY A 199 -7.35 -14.52 -15.54
N LEU A 200 -6.07 -14.17 -15.42
CA LEU A 200 -5.20 -14.72 -14.37
C LEU A 200 -5.52 -14.18 -12.98
N GLY A 201 -6.20 -13.05 -12.82
CA GLY A 201 -6.60 -12.47 -11.53
C GLY A 201 -5.43 -11.83 -10.79
N THR A 202 -4.55 -11.17 -11.51
CA THR A 202 -3.38 -10.41 -11.03
C THR A 202 -3.75 -9.14 -10.28
N GLU A 203 -4.84 -8.44 -10.63
CA GLU A 203 -5.35 -7.30 -9.85
C GLU A 203 -5.86 -7.75 -8.48
N ARG A 204 -6.54 -8.90 -8.42
CA ARG A 204 -6.94 -9.53 -7.15
C ARG A 204 -5.71 -9.85 -6.29
N ARG A 205 -4.66 -10.43 -6.87
CA ARG A 205 -3.43 -10.79 -6.15
C ARG A 205 -2.63 -9.59 -5.69
N LEU A 206 -2.59 -8.51 -6.48
CA LEU A 206 -2.03 -7.23 -6.03
C LEU A 206 -2.76 -6.77 -4.77
N ARG A 207 -4.11 -6.74 -4.79
CA ARG A 207 -4.90 -6.36 -3.61
C ARG A 207 -4.64 -7.27 -2.40
N GLU A 208 -4.59 -8.58 -2.61
CA GLU A 208 -4.30 -9.54 -1.55
C GLU A 208 -2.89 -9.38 -0.96
N LEU A 209 -1.90 -9.01 -1.78
CA LEU A 209 -0.56 -8.68 -1.32
C LEU A 209 -0.55 -7.36 -0.53
N LEU A 210 -1.20 -6.31 -1.03
CA LEU A 210 -1.31 -5.02 -0.34
C LEU A 210 -2.00 -5.19 1.03
N ALA A 211 -3.02 -6.06 1.13
CA ALA A 211 -3.70 -6.39 2.38
C ALA A 211 -2.81 -7.10 3.42
N ARG A 212 -1.61 -7.56 3.05
CA ARG A 212 -0.60 -8.06 4.02
C ARG A 212 0.11 -6.95 4.79
N SER A 213 -0.12 -5.70 4.42
CA SER A 213 0.24 -4.49 5.16
C SER A 213 -1.03 -3.66 5.43
N PRO A 214 -1.60 -3.72 6.63
CA PRO A 214 -2.81 -2.96 6.95
C PRO A 214 -2.60 -1.44 6.79
N VAL A 215 -1.38 -0.95 7.01
CA VAL A 215 -1.00 0.45 6.77
C VAL A 215 -1.07 0.79 5.27
N THR A 216 -0.52 -0.06 4.39
CA THR A 216 -0.61 0.16 2.94
C THR A 216 -2.04 0.05 2.44
N GLU A 217 -2.81 -0.91 2.97
CA GLU A 217 -4.22 -1.07 2.62
C GLU A 217 -5.04 0.20 2.92
N LEU A 218 -4.79 0.84 4.07
CA LEU A 218 -5.42 2.10 4.48
C LEU A 218 -4.93 3.32 3.67
N VAL A 219 -3.66 3.36 3.32
CA VAL A 219 -3.07 4.49 2.57
C VAL A 219 -3.36 4.40 1.06
N ARG A 220 -3.61 3.19 0.53
CA ARG A 220 -3.85 2.90 -0.89
C ARG A 220 -5.28 2.45 -1.17
N LEU A 221 -6.25 3.14 -0.59
CA LEU A 221 -7.68 2.89 -0.83
C LEU A 221 -8.09 3.07 -2.31
N ASP A 222 -7.26 3.74 -3.11
CA ASP A 222 -7.40 3.79 -4.57
C ASP A 222 -7.20 2.42 -5.23
N LEU A 223 -6.32 1.58 -4.66
CA LEU A 223 -6.03 0.22 -5.13
C LEU A 223 -6.83 -0.85 -4.38
N CYS A 224 -7.35 -0.55 -3.19
CA CYS A 224 -8.12 -1.45 -2.33
C CYS A 224 -9.62 -1.11 -2.34
N ASP A 225 -10.27 -1.24 -3.49
CA ASP A 225 -11.69 -0.91 -3.72
C ASP A 225 -12.70 -1.65 -2.83
N SER A 226 -12.33 -2.85 -2.38
CA SER A 226 -13.11 -3.74 -1.52
C SER A 226 -12.67 -3.68 -0.04
N PHE A 227 -11.99 -2.60 0.37
CA PHE A 227 -11.49 -2.43 1.73
C PHE A 227 -12.58 -2.60 2.79
N ARG A 228 -12.22 -3.28 3.88
CA ARG A 228 -13.03 -3.46 5.09
C ARG A 228 -12.12 -3.35 6.31
N PHE A 229 -12.66 -2.87 7.42
CA PHE A 229 -11.93 -2.84 8.70
C PHE A 229 -11.77 -4.25 9.27
N GLY A 230 -10.68 -4.93 8.89
CA GLY A 230 -10.29 -6.22 9.45
C GLY A 230 -9.59 -6.10 10.80
N LEU A 231 -9.42 -7.22 11.51
CA LEU A 231 -8.75 -7.25 12.82
C LEU A 231 -7.31 -6.72 12.78
N ALA A 232 -6.54 -7.03 11.72
CA ALA A 232 -5.17 -6.54 11.57
C ALA A 232 -5.15 -5.01 11.40
N THR A 233 -6.06 -4.47 10.60
CA THR A 233 -6.24 -3.03 10.39
C THR A 233 -6.65 -2.33 11.68
N LEU A 234 -7.64 -2.87 12.40
CA LEU A 234 -8.08 -2.32 13.68
C LEU A 234 -6.99 -2.41 14.75
N SER A 235 -6.16 -3.45 14.74
CA SER A 235 -5.01 -3.57 15.61
C SER A 235 -3.96 -2.50 15.33
N VAL A 236 -3.67 -2.19 14.06
CA VAL A 236 -2.80 -1.07 13.66
C VAL A 236 -3.40 0.27 14.11
N LEU A 237 -4.71 0.47 13.92
CA LEU A 237 -5.41 1.70 14.31
C LEU A 237 -5.57 1.86 15.82
N SER A 238 -5.34 0.81 16.61
CA SER A 238 -5.30 0.90 18.07
C SER A 238 -4.10 1.69 18.62
N ASP A 239 -3.10 1.92 17.79
CA ASP A 239 -1.93 2.71 18.09
C ASP A 239 -2.14 4.16 17.59
N ASP A 240 -2.31 5.11 18.51
CA ASP A 240 -2.61 6.50 18.21
C ASP A 240 -1.54 7.16 17.29
N ALA A 241 -0.27 6.80 17.43
CA ALA A 241 0.80 7.35 16.59
C ALA A 241 0.70 6.85 15.14
N LEU A 242 0.33 5.58 14.95
CA LEU A 242 0.07 5.02 13.63
C LEU A 242 -1.18 5.62 13.01
N ARG A 243 -2.27 5.73 13.78
CA ARG A 243 -3.55 6.26 13.30
C ARG A 243 -3.40 7.70 12.78
N GLY A 244 -2.75 8.57 13.55
CA GLY A 244 -2.47 9.95 13.11
C GLY A 244 -1.50 10.03 11.93
N GLY A 245 -0.49 9.16 11.87
CA GLY A 245 0.40 9.04 10.71
C GLY A 245 -0.32 8.65 9.42
N ILE A 246 -1.19 7.63 9.51
CA ILE A 246 -2.02 7.15 8.41
C ILE A 246 -3.02 8.22 7.99
N ALA A 247 -3.64 8.93 8.93
CA ALA A 247 -4.57 10.02 8.62
C ALA A 247 -3.89 11.11 7.76
N ARG A 248 -2.69 11.57 8.15
CA ARG A 248 -1.90 12.51 7.36
C ARG A 248 -1.59 12.02 5.96
N GLU A 249 -1.25 10.73 5.82
CA GLU A 249 -0.93 10.16 4.53
C GLU A 249 -2.16 9.96 3.62
N ILE A 250 -3.33 9.66 4.19
CA ILE A 250 -4.60 9.66 3.45
C ILE A 250 -4.91 11.06 2.94
N VAL A 251 -4.74 12.09 3.79
CA VAL A 251 -4.98 13.48 3.40
C VAL A 251 -4.03 13.95 2.31
N SER A 252 -2.74 13.60 2.39
CA SER A 252 -1.72 13.97 1.40
C SER A 252 -2.02 13.40 0.00
N ARG A 253 -2.66 12.23 -0.06
CA ARG A 253 -3.10 11.57 -1.31
C ARG A 253 -4.48 12.05 -1.80
N GLY A 254 -5.25 12.66 -0.91
CA GLY A 254 -6.53 13.31 -1.18
C GLY A 254 -7.68 12.62 -0.43
N GLU A 255 -8.12 13.25 0.66
CA GLU A 255 -9.23 12.82 1.52
C GLU A 255 -10.45 12.31 0.73
N TRP A 256 -10.97 13.13 -0.18
CA TRP A 256 -12.21 12.82 -0.90
C TRP A 256 -12.08 11.69 -1.93
N LYS A 257 -10.86 11.28 -2.28
CA LYS A 257 -10.63 10.04 -3.05
C LYS A 257 -10.78 8.80 -2.18
N ALA A 258 -10.44 8.91 -0.88
CA ALA A 258 -10.57 7.84 0.10
C ALA A 258 -11.98 7.74 0.70
N ALA A 259 -12.71 8.86 0.81
CA ALA A 259 -14.01 8.98 1.45
C ALA A 259 -15.04 7.88 1.08
N PRO A 260 -15.28 7.55 -0.21
CA PRO A 260 -16.24 6.50 -0.56
C PRO A 260 -15.81 5.12 -0.01
N ARG A 261 -14.50 4.82 0.05
CA ARG A 261 -14.03 3.50 0.51
C ARG A 261 -14.13 3.39 2.03
N LEU A 262 -13.75 4.45 2.73
CA LEU A 262 -13.92 4.53 4.19
C LEU A 262 -15.39 4.46 4.58
N GLY A 263 -16.25 5.23 3.93
CA GLY A 263 -17.68 5.25 4.24
C GLY A 263 -18.41 3.95 3.88
N ARG A 264 -17.98 3.24 2.83
CA ARG A 264 -18.42 1.86 2.57
C ARG A 264 -18.02 0.92 3.69
N ALA A 265 -16.76 0.99 4.13
CA ALA A 265 -16.26 0.15 5.21
C ALA A 265 -16.96 0.44 6.55
N LEU A 266 -17.37 1.69 6.79
CA LEU A 266 -18.22 2.06 7.93
C LEU A 266 -19.63 1.45 7.85
N GLY A 267 -20.14 1.28 6.64
CA GLY A 267 -21.43 0.63 6.39
C GLY A 267 -21.39 -0.90 6.41
N ASP A 268 -20.23 -1.53 6.63
CA ASP A 268 -20.12 -2.99 6.70
C ASP A 268 -20.86 -3.54 7.93
N PRO A 269 -21.81 -4.49 7.78
CA PRO A 269 -22.51 -5.10 8.90
C PRO A 269 -21.58 -5.70 9.97
N LEU A 270 -20.40 -6.20 9.58
CA LEU A 270 -19.43 -6.74 10.54
C LEU A 270 -18.89 -5.66 11.47
N LEU A 271 -18.63 -4.46 10.96
CA LEU A 271 -18.21 -3.32 11.79
C LEU A 271 -19.38 -2.82 12.65
N ALA A 272 -20.59 -2.81 12.09
CA ALA A 272 -21.80 -2.44 12.82
C ALA A 272 -22.11 -3.38 14.00
N HIS A 273 -21.52 -4.57 14.07
CA HIS A 273 -21.63 -5.49 15.21
C HIS A 273 -20.30 -5.70 15.96
N ALA A 274 -19.26 -4.92 15.63
CA ALA A 274 -17.97 -5.03 16.29
C ALA A 274 -18.01 -4.55 17.76
N PRO A 275 -17.09 -5.03 18.61
CA PRO A 275 -16.92 -4.52 19.97
C PRO A 275 -16.73 -2.99 19.99
N PRO A 276 -17.21 -2.28 21.03
CA PRO A 276 -17.11 -0.82 21.16
C PRO A 276 -15.71 -0.23 20.89
N ALA A 277 -14.66 -0.89 21.40
CA ALA A 277 -13.27 -0.47 21.18
C ALA A 277 -12.82 -0.56 19.70
N HIS A 278 -13.25 -1.60 18.99
CA HIS A 278 -12.94 -1.75 17.55
C HIS A 278 -13.68 -0.70 16.72
N LEU A 279 -14.93 -0.44 17.07
CA LEU A 279 -15.71 0.61 16.44
C LEU A 279 -15.07 1.99 16.64
N TYR A 280 -14.54 2.24 17.83
CA TYR A 280 -13.81 3.47 18.14
C TYR A 280 -12.61 3.65 17.19
N PHE A 281 -11.76 2.64 17.01
CA PHE A 281 -10.58 2.78 16.14
C PHE A 281 -10.92 3.09 14.68
N ALA A 282 -11.98 2.50 14.13
CA ALA A 282 -12.42 2.78 12.76
C ALA A 282 -12.98 4.21 12.61
N LEU A 283 -13.82 4.63 13.56
CA LEU A 283 -14.42 5.97 13.57
C LEU A 283 -13.37 7.05 13.87
N ALA A 284 -12.47 6.80 14.82
CA ALA A 284 -11.38 7.70 15.17
C ALA A 284 -10.45 7.96 13.99
N LEU A 285 -10.16 6.96 13.15
CA LEU A 285 -9.43 7.21 11.91
C LEU A 285 -10.17 8.19 11.00
N CYS A 286 -11.47 7.96 10.76
CA CYS A 286 -12.25 8.82 9.87
C CYS A 286 -12.38 10.25 10.41
N PHE A 287 -12.52 10.38 11.73
CA PHE A 287 -12.46 11.66 12.43
C PHE A 287 -11.09 12.32 12.26
N GLU A 288 -10.00 11.63 12.59
CA GLU A 288 -8.63 12.15 12.49
C GLU A 288 -8.24 12.57 11.06
N VAL A 289 -8.71 11.86 10.02
CA VAL A 289 -8.53 12.27 8.62
C VAL A 289 -9.21 13.63 8.37
N GLN A 290 -10.45 13.80 8.81
CA GLN A 290 -11.18 15.07 8.63
C GLN A 290 -10.55 16.21 9.43
N MET A 291 -10.09 15.93 10.64
CA MET A 291 -9.36 16.89 11.48
C MET A 291 -8.06 17.33 10.82
N THR A 292 -7.25 16.36 10.38
CA THR A 292 -5.96 16.58 9.72
C THR A 292 -6.13 17.37 8.41
N ALA A 293 -7.16 17.07 7.63
CA ALA A 293 -7.50 17.79 6.40
C ALA A 293 -7.95 19.24 6.65
N THR A 294 -8.29 19.58 7.88
CA THR A 294 -8.83 20.90 8.25
C THR A 294 -7.78 21.76 8.94
N LEU A 295 -6.96 21.17 9.81
CA LEU A 295 -6.02 21.91 10.66
C LEU A 295 -4.57 21.85 10.18
N ASP A 296 -4.08 20.67 9.77
CA ASP A 296 -2.64 20.40 9.70
C ASP A 296 -2.06 20.52 8.28
N VAL A 297 -2.81 20.10 7.27
CA VAL A 297 -2.30 20.00 5.90
C VAL A 297 -2.96 21.08 5.07
N PRO A 298 -2.23 21.75 4.14
CA PRO A 298 -2.85 22.40 2.98
C PRO A 298 -3.40 21.31 2.04
N GLY A 299 -4.25 20.44 2.58
CA GLY A 299 -5.04 19.50 1.82
C GLY A 299 -5.97 20.29 0.91
N PRO A 300 -6.51 19.67 -0.15
CA PRO A 300 -7.53 20.33 -0.94
C PRO A 300 -8.65 20.76 0.02
N ALA A 301 -8.89 22.08 0.09
CA ALA A 301 -10.02 22.60 0.83
C ALA A 301 -11.28 21.82 0.44
N LEU A 302 -12.23 21.70 1.37
CA LEU A 302 -13.56 21.17 1.06
C LEU A 302 -14.00 21.66 -0.31
N PRO A 303 -14.35 20.75 -1.25
CA PRO A 303 -14.80 21.13 -2.57
C PRO A 303 -15.86 22.24 -2.46
N GLU A 304 -15.77 23.25 -3.33
CA GLU A 304 -16.73 24.37 -3.32
C GLU A 304 -18.19 23.87 -3.39
N LYS A 305 -18.39 22.77 -4.11
CA LYS A 305 -19.64 22.02 -4.13
C LYS A 305 -19.42 20.61 -3.59
N LEU A 306 -19.95 20.35 -2.40
CA LEU A 306 -20.07 18.98 -1.88
C LEU A 306 -21.24 18.27 -2.54
N ASP A 307 -20.93 17.32 -3.41
CA ASP A 307 -21.90 16.35 -3.88
C ASP A 307 -21.81 15.09 -3.00
N LEU A 308 -22.75 14.96 -2.07
CA LEU A 308 -22.88 13.80 -1.17
C LEU A 308 -24.01 12.86 -1.63
N SER A 309 -24.30 12.82 -2.93
CA SER A 309 -25.29 11.88 -3.49
C SER A 309 -24.87 10.42 -3.38
N ASP A 310 -23.56 10.14 -3.35
CA ASP A 310 -23.03 8.81 -3.06
C ASP A 310 -23.19 8.49 -1.56
N PRO A 311 -23.98 7.46 -1.18
CA PRO A 311 -24.24 7.14 0.22
C PRO A 311 -22.98 6.73 0.98
N ASP A 312 -22.01 6.11 0.29
CA ASP A 312 -20.75 5.73 0.93
C ASP A 312 -19.96 6.99 1.31
N THR A 313 -19.79 7.95 0.40
CA THR A 313 -19.16 9.25 0.69
C THR A 313 -19.91 10.03 1.78
N ALA A 314 -21.25 10.03 1.75
CA ALA A 314 -22.07 10.68 2.77
C ALA A 314 -21.85 10.08 4.17
N ARG A 315 -21.73 8.75 4.30
CA ARG A 315 -21.43 8.09 5.59
C ARG A 315 -20.09 8.53 6.17
N TYR A 316 -19.06 8.66 5.33
CA TYR A 316 -17.77 9.21 5.78
C TYR A 316 -17.91 10.66 6.25
N ALA A 317 -18.58 11.51 5.45
CA ALA A 317 -18.80 12.92 5.76
C ALA A 317 -19.61 13.12 7.07
N ALA A 318 -20.50 12.19 7.41
CA ALA A 318 -21.32 12.26 8.62
C ALA A 318 -20.58 11.93 9.92
N VAL A 319 -19.35 11.39 9.87
CA VAL A 319 -18.57 11.07 11.07
C VAL A 319 -18.29 12.33 11.89
N LEU A 320 -17.77 13.40 11.28
CA LEU A 320 -17.42 14.62 12.03
C LEU A 320 -18.65 15.27 12.70
N PRO A 321 -19.79 15.50 12.00
CA PRO A 321 -21.01 15.97 12.65
C PRO A 321 -21.48 15.05 13.79
N ALA A 322 -21.45 13.73 13.59
CA ALA A 322 -21.88 12.79 14.62
C ALA A 322 -21.00 12.85 15.88
N PHE A 323 -19.69 13.10 15.75
CA PHE A 323 -18.80 13.33 16.89
C PHE A 323 -19.08 14.65 17.60
N PHE A 324 -19.40 15.71 16.86
CA PHE A 324 -19.72 17.02 17.45
C PHE A 324 -21.06 17.04 18.19
N GLU A 325 -22.02 16.20 17.80
CA GLU A 325 -23.31 16.05 18.47
C GLU A 325 -23.24 15.16 19.73
N ASP A 326 -22.17 14.38 19.90
CA ASP A 326 -22.03 13.44 21.00
C ASP A 326 -21.34 14.09 22.22
N GLU A 327 -22.08 14.23 23.32
CA GLU A 327 -21.57 14.84 24.55
C GLU A 327 -20.39 14.08 25.18
N THR A 328 -20.23 12.78 24.90
CA THR A 328 -19.12 11.97 25.44
C THR A 328 -17.82 12.17 24.65
N MET A 329 -17.91 12.66 23.42
CA MET A 329 -16.78 12.96 22.55
C MET A 329 -16.39 14.44 22.54
N ILE A 330 -17.15 15.27 23.26
CA ILE A 330 -16.90 16.71 23.37
C ILE A 330 -15.52 17.03 23.94
N ASP A 331 -14.95 16.12 24.75
CA ASP A 331 -13.62 16.29 25.33
C ASP A 331 -12.50 16.20 24.28
N GLU A 332 -12.69 15.42 23.20
CA GLU A 332 -11.76 15.40 22.07
C GLU A 332 -11.79 16.73 21.30
N VAL A 333 -12.97 17.35 21.16
CA VAL A 333 -13.15 18.66 20.50
C VAL A 333 -12.72 19.83 21.40
N ARG A 334 -12.88 19.70 22.72
CA ARG A 334 -12.45 20.72 23.70
C ARG A 334 -10.94 20.81 23.85
N ALA A 335 -10.20 19.78 23.45
CA ALA A 335 -8.74 19.77 23.49
C ALA A 335 -8.11 20.80 22.54
N PHE A 336 -8.84 21.26 21.51
CA PHE A 336 -8.38 22.29 20.57
C PHE A 336 -8.58 23.70 21.13
N ASP A 337 -7.72 24.63 20.70
CA ASP A 337 -7.90 26.05 21.01
C ASP A 337 -9.13 26.64 20.32
N ASP A 338 -9.52 27.86 20.72
CA ASP A 338 -10.76 28.48 20.22
C ASP A 338 -10.71 28.82 18.71
N SER A 339 -9.51 29.02 18.15
CA SER A 339 -9.33 29.29 16.72
C SER A 339 -9.57 28.02 15.91
N ASP A 340 -8.86 26.94 16.25
CA ASP A 340 -9.00 25.66 15.58
C ASP A 340 -10.42 25.10 15.72
N ARG A 341 -11.01 25.25 16.91
CA ARG A 341 -12.40 24.85 17.16
C ARG A 341 -13.38 25.59 16.25
N GLY A 342 -13.17 26.89 16.01
CA GLY A 342 -14.00 27.68 15.09
C GLY A 342 -13.97 27.14 13.66
N VAL A 343 -12.76 26.82 13.15
CA VAL A 343 -12.59 26.25 11.79
C VAL A 343 -13.27 24.88 11.68
N LEU A 344 -13.14 24.03 12.71
CA LEU A 344 -13.79 22.72 12.75
C LEU A 344 -15.31 22.82 12.81
N GLN A 345 -15.84 23.76 13.58
CA GLN A 345 -17.28 24.02 13.67
C GLN A 345 -17.84 24.47 12.32
N GLU A 346 -17.12 25.34 11.60
CA GLU A 346 -17.53 25.76 10.25
C GLU A 346 -17.57 24.58 9.29
N ARG A 347 -16.52 23.74 9.29
CA ARG A 347 -16.50 22.51 8.49
C ARG A 347 -17.65 21.58 8.87
N CYS A 348 -17.85 21.34 10.15
CA CYS A 348 -18.92 20.50 10.67
C CYS A 348 -20.30 20.99 10.17
N ALA A 349 -20.57 22.29 10.28
CA ALA A 349 -21.82 22.90 9.82
C ALA A 349 -22.01 22.74 8.30
N ARG A 350 -20.94 22.94 7.50
CA ARG A 350 -20.98 22.74 6.04
C ARG A 350 -21.27 21.28 5.67
N LEU A 351 -20.64 20.32 6.34
CA LEU A 351 -20.90 18.90 6.13
C LEU A 351 -22.34 18.55 6.51
N ALA A 352 -22.76 18.92 7.73
CA ALA A 352 -24.11 18.65 8.23
C ALA A 352 -25.21 19.20 7.31
N GLY A 353 -25.03 20.44 6.81
CA GLY A 353 -25.97 21.05 5.88
C GLY A 353 -26.01 20.43 4.48
N ALA A 354 -24.99 19.67 4.09
CA ALA A 354 -24.91 18.99 2.79
C ALA A 354 -25.33 17.50 2.86
N LEU A 355 -25.49 16.93 4.07
CA LEU A 355 -25.82 15.52 4.22
C LEU A 355 -27.24 15.19 3.73
N PRO A 356 -27.41 14.09 2.98
CA PRO A 356 -28.74 13.54 2.71
C PRO A 356 -29.48 13.16 3.99
N GLU A 357 -30.81 13.27 3.97
CA GLU A 357 -31.68 12.84 5.08
C GLU A 357 -31.45 11.36 5.42
N GLY A 358 -31.39 11.03 6.71
CA GLY A 358 -31.21 9.64 7.17
C GLY A 358 -29.75 9.21 7.38
N ILE A 359 -28.76 9.87 6.77
CA ILE A 359 -27.35 9.44 6.86
C ILE A 359 -26.80 9.65 8.27
N LEU A 360 -27.08 10.79 8.89
CA LEU A 360 -26.63 11.07 10.25
C LEU A 360 -27.24 10.08 11.26
N GLN A 361 -28.51 9.69 11.06
CA GLN A 361 -29.18 8.67 11.87
C GLN A 361 -28.55 7.27 11.72
N GLN A 362 -27.80 7.00 10.65
CA GLN A 362 -27.05 5.74 10.49
C GLN A 362 -25.72 5.77 11.29
N ILE A 363 -25.04 6.92 11.31
CA ILE A 363 -23.69 7.04 11.89
C ILE A 363 -23.70 7.41 13.37
N ALA A 364 -24.60 8.30 13.81
CA ALA A 364 -24.68 8.73 15.20
C ALA A 364 -24.86 7.59 16.23
N PRO A 365 -25.62 6.50 15.94
CA PRO A 365 -25.66 5.35 16.85
C PRO A 365 -24.34 4.59 16.95
N LEU A 366 -23.53 4.59 15.89
CA LEU A 366 -22.21 3.96 15.92
C LEU A 366 -21.24 4.76 16.80
N VAL A 367 -21.26 6.10 16.69
CA VAL A 367 -20.46 7.00 17.53
C VAL A 367 -20.83 6.82 19.00
N ARG A 368 -22.12 6.88 19.34
CA ARG A 368 -22.61 6.70 20.72
C ARG A 368 -22.23 5.38 21.39
N ARG A 369 -22.04 4.32 20.59
CA ARG A 369 -21.69 3.00 21.10
C ARG A 369 -20.18 2.80 21.20
N CYS A 370 -19.39 3.58 20.46
CA CYS A 370 -17.94 3.39 20.50
C CYS A 370 -17.41 3.85 21.85
N GLU A 371 -16.46 3.08 22.39
CA GLU A 371 -15.84 3.38 23.68
C GLU A 371 -14.35 3.45 23.46
N ARG A 372 -13.76 4.60 23.76
CA ARG A 372 -12.30 4.72 23.77
C ARG A 372 -11.76 3.72 24.79
N PRO A 373 -10.96 2.74 24.36
CA PRO A 373 -10.38 1.82 25.32
C PRO A 373 -9.57 2.62 26.33
N LEU A 374 -9.84 2.43 27.62
CA LEU A 374 -9.03 3.02 28.68
C LEU A 374 -7.58 2.72 28.36
N ALA A 375 -6.75 3.76 28.25
CA ALA A 375 -5.33 3.61 28.04
C ALA A 375 -4.84 2.62 29.10
N ALA A 376 -4.54 1.39 28.69
CA ALA A 376 -3.92 0.45 29.57
C ALA A 376 -2.64 1.16 29.99
N ARG A 377 -2.56 1.60 31.27
CA ARG A 377 -1.32 2.10 31.87
C ARG A 377 -0.24 1.21 31.31
N THR A 378 0.65 1.80 30.51
CA THR A 378 1.69 1.14 29.75
C THR A 378 2.53 0.33 30.72
N LYS A 379 2.07 -0.90 31.04
CA LYS A 379 2.95 -1.95 31.47
C LYS A 379 3.76 -2.19 30.21
N ASN A 380 4.95 -1.61 30.19
CA ASN A 380 6.05 -2.05 29.36
C ASN A 380 5.93 -3.57 29.26
N ARG A 381 5.38 -4.07 28.14
CA ARG A 381 5.56 -5.47 27.79
C ARG A 381 7.07 -5.63 27.78
N PRO A 382 7.65 -6.53 28.58
CA PRO A 382 9.08 -6.74 28.49
C PRO A 382 9.34 -7.22 27.07
N GLU A 383 10.00 -6.36 26.28
CA GLU A 383 10.67 -6.80 25.07
C GLU A 383 11.59 -7.93 25.51
N VAL A 384 11.31 -9.12 25.02
CA VAL A 384 12.23 -10.26 25.13
C VAL A 384 13.51 -9.80 24.44
N ARG A 385 14.51 -9.45 25.24
CA ARG A 385 15.88 -9.21 24.78
C ARG A 385 16.43 -10.54 24.23
N PRO A 386 17.34 -10.47 23.23
CA PRO A 386 17.75 -11.61 22.41
C PRO A 386 18.21 -12.83 23.21
#